data_AF-A0A9R1XMZ1-F1
#
_entry.id   AF-A0A9R1XMZ1-F1
#
_cell.length_a   1.000
_cell.length_b   1.000
_cell.length_c   1.000
_cell.angle_alpha   90.00
_cell.angle_beta   90.00
_cell.angle_gamma   90.00
#
_symmetry.space_group_name_H-M   'P 1'
#
loop_
_entity.id
_entity.type
_entity.pdbx_description
1 polymer ?
#
loop_
_entity_poly.entity_id
_entity_poly.type
_entity_poly.pdbx_seq_one_letter_code
_entity_poly.pdbx_strand_id
1 'polypeptide(L)'
;MSKQKLQYACHRMALPLYPVVSQPFFLAYKAKQKLPQIIVKPNTRYYPSIKCADKNNGSHENIALPIYQPTIWTHNFIEALDVNFPINSREKVKELDKKAMQLNFDYENGGLSILQLLEQIDDIERLGLDYRFQNNIRRALNIITSVNENNIGHEEKERSLHAASLRFRLLRKHGYNVSQDFLLRFKDSQGGFMRCLETDVKGLLSLYEASYLSFEWERDLHEAKLFATKHLLKLKCQENEAREDINHALELPSYRRMLRLQARWYIDAYSKRKDANMLLLELATLDYNMVQSELKKELQEVSKWWKNIGLASKLSFARDRLVECFFWSVGVIFEPQYNFCRVELTKVYTLITVIDDIYDVYGSLDELVMFTDAVKRWDINAVKHMPEYLQLSFRTLYNTIIEIGSKTSIAQGEDIIPVLVRVWGELLEAFLLEAKWTHNKYIPTLQDYMDNAWRSVAGVVILTHGYFLINQEIKKDVVENLEKYDDLLKWSSVIYRLCNDLATSTDEIARGKTANAISCYMHENSVCEEVAREYIKFLIDKAWGEMIKARVAYFQESTDPFIDMAINLARISHCVYQYGDEHGAPDARAKERVLSVIVDPIPIKDN
;
A
#
# COMPACT_ATOMS: atom_id res chain seq x y z
N MET A 1 -26.77 73.35 20.53
CA MET A 1 -26.69 72.02 21.16
C MET A 1 -25.31 71.45 20.88
N SER A 2 -24.43 71.50 21.87
CA SER A 2 -23.01 71.18 21.82
C SER A 2 -22.74 69.80 22.41
N LYS A 3 -21.76 69.08 21.85
CA LYS A 3 -20.86 68.09 22.49
C LYS A 3 -19.82 67.68 21.43
N GLN A 4 -18.69 68.39 21.36
CA GLN A 4 -17.39 68.14 22.03
C GLN A 4 -16.53 67.08 21.32
N LYS A 5 -15.49 67.61 20.65
CA LYS A 5 -14.25 66.94 20.22
C LYS A 5 -13.40 66.59 21.45
N LEU A 6 -12.65 65.49 21.37
CA LEU A 6 -11.33 65.37 22.01
C LEU A 6 -10.42 64.43 21.21
N GLN A 7 -9.21 64.92 21.01
CA GLN A 7 -8.07 64.37 20.26
C GLN A 7 -7.11 63.66 21.23
N TYR A 8 -6.04 63.05 20.69
CA TYR A 8 -4.85 62.42 21.32
C TYR A 8 -4.95 60.90 21.58
N ALA A 9 -3.94 60.06 21.34
CA ALA A 9 -2.59 60.25 20.82
C ALA A 9 -2.07 58.91 20.23
N CYS A 10 -1.14 59.05 19.28
CA CYS A 10 -0.35 57.98 18.68
C CYS A 10 0.74 57.53 19.68
N HIS A 11 0.87 56.24 19.96
CA HIS A 11 2.10 55.64 20.50
C HIS A 11 2.37 54.29 19.83
N ARG A 12 3.50 54.24 19.12
CA ARG A 12 4.15 53.04 18.61
C ARG A 12 4.59 52.18 19.80
N MET A 13 4.24 50.90 19.79
CA MET A 13 5.04 49.85 20.41
C MET A 13 5.25 48.75 19.37
N ALA A 14 6.49 48.68 18.87
CA ALA A 14 7.00 47.52 18.19
C ALA A 14 7.21 46.40 19.22
N LEU A 15 6.65 45.23 18.97
CA LEU A 15 7.00 43.97 19.64
C LEU A 15 7.14 42.87 18.58
N PRO A 16 7.99 41.87 18.84
CA PRO A 16 8.82 41.25 17.82
C PRO A 16 8.16 40.06 17.14
N LEU A 17 8.61 39.81 15.90
CA LEU A 17 8.43 38.56 15.18
C LEU A 17 8.86 37.37 16.07
N TYR A 18 7.89 36.60 16.55
CA TYR A 18 8.15 35.25 17.04
C TYR A 18 8.22 34.30 15.84
N PRO A 19 9.21 33.41 15.77
CA PRO A 19 9.23 32.37 14.76
C PRO A 19 8.03 31.45 15.01
N VAL A 20 7.23 31.23 13.97
CA VAL A 20 6.25 30.14 13.94
C VAL A 20 7.07 28.85 13.98
N VAL A 21 7.21 28.30 15.20
CA VAL A 21 7.60 26.91 15.37
C VAL A 21 6.40 26.10 14.89
N SER A 22 6.49 25.55 13.69
CA SER A 22 5.56 24.55 13.19
C SER A 22 5.49 23.41 14.21
N GLN A 23 4.28 23.10 14.67
CA GLN A 23 4.04 21.92 15.49
C GLN A 23 4.36 20.66 14.66
N PRO A 24 4.84 19.56 15.29
CA PRO A 24 4.94 18.26 14.62
C PRO A 24 3.57 17.82 14.09
N PHE A 25 3.53 17.33 12.85
CA PHE A 25 2.35 16.71 12.20
C PHE A 25 1.54 15.80 13.17
N PHE A 26 2.22 15.08 14.07
CA PHE A 26 1.61 14.03 14.90
C PHE A 26 1.30 14.39 16.37
N LEU A 27 1.23 15.68 16.76
CA LEU A 27 0.89 16.02 18.15
C LEU A 27 -0.59 15.88 18.54
N ALA A 28 -1.49 15.49 17.62
CA ALA A 28 -2.90 15.27 17.94
C ALA A 28 -3.19 14.01 18.80
N TYR A 29 -2.20 13.13 19.02
CA TYR A 29 -2.37 11.93 19.86
C TYR A 29 -1.25 11.79 20.90
N LYS A 30 -1.26 12.65 21.92
CA LYS A 30 -0.63 12.34 23.21
C LYS A 30 -1.69 11.81 24.18
N ALA A 31 -1.78 10.49 24.29
CA ALA A 31 -2.33 9.90 25.51
C ALA A 31 -1.39 10.27 26.68
N LYS A 32 -1.94 10.98 27.67
CA LYS A 32 -1.24 11.23 28.95
C LYS A 32 -1.03 9.88 29.65
N GLN A 33 0.16 9.32 29.61
CA GLN A 33 0.59 8.36 30.64
C GLN A 33 2.03 8.62 31.07
N LYS A 34 2.19 8.96 32.35
CA LYS A 34 3.46 8.90 33.06
C LYS A 34 3.80 7.42 33.22
N LEU A 35 4.96 6.99 32.70
CA LEU A 35 5.57 5.71 33.05
C LEU A 35 5.72 5.61 34.58
N PRO A 36 5.23 4.56 35.26
CA PRO A 36 5.61 4.30 36.64
C PRO A 36 6.99 3.64 36.67
N GLN A 37 7.91 4.21 37.45
CA GLN A 37 9.11 3.51 37.91
C GLN A 37 8.68 2.37 38.84
N ILE A 38 8.66 1.13 38.34
CA ILE A 38 8.44 -0.05 39.17
C ILE A 38 9.80 -0.71 39.44
N ILE A 39 10.24 -0.62 40.69
CA ILE A 39 11.34 -1.41 41.23
C ILE A 39 10.82 -2.85 41.41
N VAL A 40 11.22 -3.77 40.54
CA VAL A 40 10.93 -5.19 40.69
C VAL A 40 12.10 -5.87 41.42
N LYS A 41 11.82 -6.43 42.60
CA LYS A 41 12.75 -7.34 43.30
C LYS A 41 12.76 -8.72 42.62
N PRO A 42 13.92 -9.40 42.51
CA PRO A 42 14.01 -10.65 41.76
C PRO A 42 13.44 -11.83 42.56
N ASN A 43 12.50 -12.56 41.96
CA ASN A 43 12.16 -13.91 42.38
C ASN A 43 12.89 -14.90 41.46
N THR A 44 13.84 -15.62 42.04
CA THR A 44 14.63 -16.66 41.39
C THR A 44 13.78 -17.91 41.11
N ARG A 45 13.60 -18.24 39.83
CA ARG A 45 13.32 -19.62 39.40
C ARG A 45 14.42 -20.04 38.43
N TYR A 46 15.15 -21.07 38.85
CA TYR A 46 16.24 -21.72 38.13
C TYR A 46 15.71 -22.36 36.84
N TYR A 47 16.25 -21.94 35.70
CA TYR A 47 16.30 -22.74 34.47
C TYR A 47 17.78 -22.88 34.05
N PRO A 48 18.18 -23.99 33.41
CA PRO A 48 19.58 -24.31 33.18
C PRO A 48 20.22 -23.28 32.25
N SER A 49 21.33 -22.70 32.69
CA SER A 49 22.13 -21.75 31.92
C SER A 49 22.84 -22.45 30.76
N ILE A 50 22.42 -22.16 29.53
CA ILE A 50 23.29 -22.31 28.36
C ILE A 50 24.21 -21.10 28.37
N LYS A 51 25.47 -21.30 28.75
CA LYS A 51 26.51 -20.26 28.71
C LYS A 51 26.76 -19.85 27.26
N CYS A 52 26.46 -18.60 26.91
CA CYS A 52 27.10 -17.94 25.78
C CYS A 52 28.61 -17.84 26.07
N ALA A 53 29.42 -18.30 25.12
CA ALA A 53 30.87 -18.24 25.22
C ALA A 53 31.34 -16.78 25.06
N ASP A 54 32.09 -16.30 26.06
CA ASP A 54 32.90 -15.10 25.97
C ASP A 54 33.89 -15.23 24.81
N LYS A 55 33.82 -14.32 23.84
CA LYS A 55 34.88 -14.17 22.83
C LYS A 55 36.02 -13.37 23.45
N ASN A 56 37.12 -14.05 23.77
CA ASN A 56 38.44 -13.43 23.75
C ASN A 56 39.47 -14.38 23.13
N ASN A 57 40.09 -13.86 22.06
CA ASN A 57 41.32 -14.27 21.37
C ASN A 57 41.44 -15.70 20.83
N GLY A 58 41.42 -15.80 19.49
CA GLY A 58 41.92 -16.96 18.75
C GLY A 58 41.48 -16.90 17.29
N SER A 59 42.42 -16.64 16.39
CA SER A 59 42.28 -16.65 14.94
C SER A 59 41.72 -17.99 14.43
N HIS A 60 40.42 -18.03 14.16
CA HIS A 60 39.80 -19.02 13.30
C HIS A 60 38.73 -18.32 12.46
N GLU A 61 38.91 -18.37 11.14
CA GLU A 61 37.91 -18.02 10.15
C GLU A 61 36.66 -18.90 10.36
N ASN A 62 35.75 -18.43 11.22
CA ASN A 62 34.40 -18.92 11.22
C ASN A 62 33.72 -18.31 10.00
N ILE A 63 33.57 -19.09 8.93
CA ILE A 63 32.64 -18.78 7.84
C ILE A 63 31.24 -18.81 8.47
N ALA A 64 30.79 -17.66 8.97
CA ALA A 64 29.43 -17.47 9.41
C ALA A 64 28.51 -17.73 8.22
N LEU A 65 27.56 -18.67 8.36
CA LEU A 65 26.52 -18.86 7.36
C LEU A 65 25.79 -17.53 7.13
N PRO A 66 25.47 -17.16 5.88
CA PRO A 66 24.81 -15.90 5.60
C PRO A 66 23.42 -15.88 6.27
N ILE A 67 23.14 -14.79 6.99
CA ILE A 67 21.89 -14.58 7.73
C ILE A 67 20.69 -14.54 6.77
N TYR A 68 20.91 -14.08 5.54
CA TYR A 68 19.90 -13.93 4.50
C TYR A 68 20.28 -14.65 3.21
N GLN A 69 19.26 -15.09 2.47
CA GLN A 69 19.44 -15.64 1.12
C GLN A 69 19.90 -14.55 0.15
N PRO A 70 20.86 -14.85 -0.74
CA PRO A 70 21.30 -13.90 -1.76
C PRO A 70 20.19 -13.61 -2.77
N THR A 71 20.27 -12.47 -3.47
CA THR A 71 19.35 -12.18 -4.57
C THR A 71 19.53 -13.19 -5.70
N ILE A 72 18.41 -13.63 -6.30
CA ILE A 72 18.41 -14.47 -7.50
C ILE A 72 18.53 -13.63 -8.79
N TRP A 73 18.43 -12.30 -8.67
CA TRP A 73 18.37 -11.37 -9.79
C TRP A 73 19.72 -10.68 -9.99
N THR A 74 20.56 -11.28 -10.83
CA THR A 74 21.87 -10.68 -11.11
C THR A 74 21.73 -9.39 -11.93
N HIS A 75 22.66 -8.45 -11.73
CA HIS A 75 22.73 -7.25 -12.56
C HIS A 75 22.84 -7.57 -14.06
N ASN A 76 23.62 -8.60 -14.42
CA ASN A 76 23.76 -9.01 -15.83
C ASN A 76 22.44 -9.54 -16.41
N PHE A 77 21.64 -10.27 -15.62
CA PHE A 77 20.30 -10.67 -16.04
C PHE A 77 19.41 -9.46 -16.30
N ILE A 78 19.43 -8.47 -15.40
CA ILE A 78 18.62 -7.25 -15.53
C ILE A 78 19.05 -6.42 -16.76
N GLU A 79 20.35 -6.23 -16.96
CA GLU A 79 20.88 -5.52 -18.15
C GLU A 79 20.57 -6.22 -19.47
N ALA A 80 20.41 -7.55 -19.46
CA ALA A 80 20.08 -8.33 -20.65
C ALA A 80 18.58 -8.34 -21.00
N LEU A 81 17.70 -7.76 -20.17
CA LEU A 81 16.27 -7.70 -20.45
C LEU A 81 15.99 -6.92 -21.74
N ASP A 82 15.18 -7.51 -22.63
CA ASP A 82 14.71 -6.80 -23.83
C ASP A 82 13.65 -5.76 -23.44
N VAL A 83 14.01 -4.50 -23.68
CA VAL A 83 13.20 -3.31 -23.40
C VAL A 83 12.46 -2.80 -24.63
N ASN A 84 12.65 -3.44 -25.79
CA ASN A 84 12.04 -2.97 -27.04
C ASN A 84 10.55 -3.31 -27.07
N PHE A 85 9.73 -2.28 -27.24
CA PHE A 85 8.33 -2.43 -27.61
C PHE A 85 8.14 -1.91 -29.03
N PRO A 86 7.67 -2.75 -29.98
CA PRO A 86 7.60 -2.38 -31.39
C PRO A 86 6.79 -1.10 -31.66
N ILE A 87 7.29 -0.24 -32.57
CA ILE A 87 6.68 1.06 -32.90
C ILE A 87 5.26 0.88 -33.47
N ASN A 88 5.08 -0.09 -34.36
CA ASN A 88 3.78 -0.47 -34.91
C ASN A 88 2.79 -0.87 -33.81
N SER A 89 3.22 -1.62 -32.79
CA SER A 89 2.38 -1.95 -31.63
C SER A 89 2.02 -0.71 -30.82
N ARG A 90 2.94 0.25 -30.66
CA ARG A 90 2.67 1.52 -29.97
C ARG A 90 1.67 2.39 -30.72
N GLU A 91 1.75 2.44 -32.04
CA GLU A 91 0.76 3.11 -32.89
C GLU A 91 -0.60 2.42 -32.80
N LYS A 92 -0.60 1.08 -32.77
CA LYS A 92 -1.81 0.28 -32.61
C LYS A 92 -2.52 0.55 -31.27
N VAL A 93 -1.79 0.65 -30.16
CA VAL A 93 -2.34 1.06 -28.86
C VAL A 93 -3.06 2.40 -28.98
N LYS A 94 -2.45 3.41 -29.62
CA LYS A 94 -3.08 4.73 -29.80
C LYS A 94 -4.34 4.67 -30.66
N GLU A 95 -4.38 3.81 -31.68
CA GLU A 95 -5.55 3.60 -32.52
C GLU A 95 -6.69 2.94 -31.72
N LEU A 96 -6.38 1.85 -31.01
CA LEU A 96 -7.34 1.10 -30.20
C LEU A 96 -7.88 1.96 -29.05
N ASP A 97 -7.04 2.78 -28.41
CA ASP A 97 -7.43 3.70 -27.35
C ASP A 97 -8.51 4.68 -27.84
N LYS A 98 -8.31 5.30 -29.01
CA LYS A 98 -9.32 6.19 -29.63
C LYS A 98 -10.61 5.44 -29.97
N LYS A 99 -10.52 4.23 -30.53
CA LYS A 99 -11.72 3.44 -30.86
C LYS A 99 -12.47 3.00 -29.60
N ALA A 100 -11.76 2.58 -28.56
CA ALA A 100 -12.32 2.23 -27.26
C ALA A 100 -13.05 3.44 -26.65
N MET A 101 -12.45 4.65 -26.69
CA MET A 101 -13.13 5.86 -26.21
C MET A 101 -14.45 6.13 -26.94
N GLN A 102 -14.49 5.94 -28.26
CA GLN A 102 -15.69 6.17 -29.07
C GLN A 102 -16.77 5.12 -28.85
N LEU A 103 -16.40 3.83 -28.82
CA LEU A 103 -17.35 2.72 -28.76
C LEU A 103 -17.87 2.45 -27.34
N ASN A 104 -17.05 2.71 -26.32
CA ASN A 104 -17.35 2.27 -24.95
C ASN A 104 -18.01 3.34 -24.09
N PHE A 105 -18.08 4.58 -24.56
CA PHE A 105 -18.66 5.68 -23.78
C PHE A 105 -19.73 6.46 -24.56
N ASP A 106 -20.31 5.84 -25.60
CA ASP A 106 -21.44 6.39 -26.37
C ASP A 106 -22.81 6.21 -25.67
N TYR A 107 -22.83 6.37 -24.34
CA TYR A 107 -24.07 6.24 -23.56
C TYR A 107 -24.97 7.48 -23.68
N GLU A 108 -24.43 8.63 -24.10
CA GLU A 108 -25.21 9.88 -24.26
C GLU A 108 -26.23 9.79 -25.39
N ASN A 109 -26.00 8.88 -26.33
CA ASN A 109 -26.92 8.57 -27.42
C ASN A 109 -27.86 7.39 -27.08
N GLY A 110 -27.88 6.92 -25.83
CA GLY A 110 -28.74 5.81 -25.39
C GLY A 110 -28.25 4.43 -25.82
N GLY A 111 -26.96 4.27 -26.16
CA GLY A 111 -26.40 3.04 -26.70
C GLY A 111 -26.24 1.86 -25.72
N LEU A 112 -26.31 2.11 -24.41
CA LEU A 112 -26.10 1.09 -23.36
C LEU A 112 -27.12 1.20 -22.23
N SER A 113 -27.58 0.06 -21.72
CA SER A 113 -28.28 0.00 -20.43
C SER A 113 -27.33 0.31 -19.27
N ILE A 114 -27.88 0.71 -18.11
CA ILE A 114 -27.09 1.00 -16.91
C ILE A 114 -26.22 -0.21 -16.49
N LEU A 115 -26.77 -1.43 -16.58
CA LEU A 115 -26.03 -2.64 -16.25
C LEU A 115 -24.84 -2.84 -17.20
N GLN A 116 -25.05 -2.68 -18.51
CA GLN A 116 -23.97 -2.83 -19.48
C GLN A 116 -22.86 -1.79 -19.25
N LEU A 117 -23.24 -0.55 -18.90
CA LEU A 117 -22.28 0.50 -18.57
C LEU A 117 -21.47 0.15 -17.30
N LEU A 118 -22.12 -0.37 -16.27
CA LEU A 118 -21.46 -0.84 -15.04
C LEU A 118 -20.49 -2.01 -15.33
N GLU A 119 -20.93 -3.01 -16.08
CA GLU A 119 -20.11 -4.18 -16.46
C GLU A 119 -18.90 -3.74 -17.30
N GLN A 120 -19.08 -2.76 -18.18
CA GLN A 120 -18.01 -2.22 -19.01
C GLN A 120 -16.98 -1.43 -18.20
N ILE A 121 -17.42 -0.61 -17.24
CA ILE A 121 -16.51 0.07 -16.30
C ILE A 121 -15.70 -0.97 -15.51
N ASP A 122 -16.38 -2.01 -14.99
CA ASP A 122 -15.71 -3.09 -14.26
C ASP A 122 -14.69 -3.83 -15.12
N ASP A 123 -15.02 -4.13 -16.37
CA ASP A 123 -14.13 -4.78 -17.31
C ASP A 123 -12.89 -3.91 -17.60
N ILE A 124 -13.08 -2.61 -17.88
CA ILE A 124 -11.97 -1.67 -18.13
C ILE A 124 -11.02 -1.60 -16.92
N GLU A 125 -11.56 -1.50 -15.71
CA GLU A 125 -10.76 -1.44 -14.48
C GLU A 125 -10.02 -2.73 -14.21
N ARG A 126 -10.69 -3.88 -14.34
CA ARG A 126 -10.08 -5.18 -14.07
C ARG A 126 -9.07 -5.57 -15.15
N LEU A 127 -9.18 -5.04 -16.37
CA LEU A 127 -8.17 -5.16 -17.43
C LEU A 127 -6.95 -4.25 -17.22
N GLY A 128 -6.96 -3.38 -16.20
CA GLY A 128 -5.86 -2.46 -15.90
C GLY A 128 -5.77 -1.26 -16.85
N LEU A 129 -6.89 -0.89 -17.48
CA LEU A 129 -6.98 0.20 -18.45
C LEU A 129 -7.61 1.48 -17.87
N ASP A 130 -8.01 1.48 -16.60
CA ASP A 130 -8.70 2.59 -15.94
C ASP A 130 -7.94 3.91 -16.00
N TYR A 131 -6.62 3.89 -15.82
CA TYR A 131 -5.79 5.09 -15.91
C TYR A 131 -5.86 5.80 -17.27
N ARG A 132 -6.29 5.11 -18.33
CA ARG A 132 -6.50 5.68 -19.68
C ARG A 132 -7.88 6.31 -19.84
N PHE A 133 -8.85 5.85 -19.06
CA PHE A 133 -10.26 6.21 -19.19
C PHE A 133 -10.82 6.91 -17.94
N GLN A 134 -9.98 7.45 -17.06
CA GLN A 134 -10.39 8.04 -15.78
C GLN A 134 -11.53 9.06 -15.92
N ASN A 135 -11.40 10.00 -16.85
CA ASN A 135 -12.42 11.03 -17.10
C ASN A 135 -13.73 10.43 -17.62
N ASN A 136 -13.64 9.43 -18.50
CA ASN A 136 -14.80 8.74 -19.05
C ASN A 136 -15.55 7.94 -17.97
N ILE A 137 -14.81 7.19 -17.15
CA ILE A 137 -15.34 6.43 -16.02
C ILE A 137 -16.04 7.38 -15.04
N ARG A 138 -15.38 8.48 -14.64
CA ARG A 138 -15.96 9.48 -13.73
C ARG A 138 -17.26 10.07 -14.28
N ARG A 139 -17.28 10.43 -15.57
CA ARG A 139 -18.49 10.95 -16.22
C ARG A 139 -19.62 9.92 -16.24
N ALA A 140 -19.31 8.67 -16.56
CA ALA A 140 -20.26 7.57 -16.57
C ALA A 140 -20.85 7.31 -15.16
N LEU A 141 -20.01 7.30 -14.12
CA LEU A 141 -20.46 7.14 -12.73
C LEU A 141 -21.33 8.31 -12.27
N ASN A 142 -21.00 9.55 -12.62
CA ASN A 142 -21.85 10.71 -12.35
C ASN A 142 -23.26 10.56 -12.96
N ILE A 143 -23.35 9.99 -14.16
CA ILE A 143 -24.64 9.73 -14.81
C ILE A 143 -25.39 8.60 -14.10
N ILE A 144 -24.70 7.52 -13.76
CA ILE A 144 -25.29 6.44 -12.95
C ILE A 144 -25.83 6.97 -11.61
N THR A 145 -25.21 7.99 -11.01
CA THR A 145 -25.75 8.64 -9.80
C THR A 145 -26.93 9.57 -10.07
N SER A 146 -26.99 10.24 -11.23
CA SER A 146 -28.04 11.21 -11.54
C SER A 146 -29.35 10.56 -11.99
N VAL A 147 -29.29 9.33 -12.50
CA VAL A 147 -30.48 8.51 -12.77
C VAL A 147 -31.11 8.11 -11.43
N ASN A 148 -32.01 8.98 -10.95
CA ASN A 148 -32.80 8.80 -9.74
C ASN A 148 -33.55 7.47 -9.76
N GLU A 149 -33.53 6.72 -8.66
CA GLU A 149 -34.41 5.56 -8.45
C GLU A 149 -35.92 5.92 -8.56
N ASN A 150 -36.26 7.22 -8.50
CA ASN A 150 -37.62 7.75 -8.60
C ASN A 150 -38.14 7.98 -10.03
N ASN A 151 -37.25 8.03 -11.05
CA ASN A 151 -37.64 8.24 -12.45
C ASN A 151 -37.67 6.95 -13.28
N ILE A 152 -37.30 5.84 -12.66
CA ILE A 152 -37.34 4.54 -13.28
C ILE A 152 -38.72 3.96 -12.97
N GLY A 153 -39.51 3.63 -14.01
CA GLY A 153 -40.77 2.91 -13.82
C GLY A 153 -40.55 1.68 -12.93
N HIS A 154 -41.59 1.23 -12.22
CA HIS A 154 -41.51 0.09 -11.29
C HIS A 154 -40.84 -1.18 -11.88
N GLU A 155 -40.66 -1.26 -13.20
CA GLU A 155 -40.09 -2.37 -13.94
C GLU A 155 -38.57 -2.33 -14.18
N GLU A 156 -37.89 -1.18 -14.13
CA GLU A 156 -36.44 -1.04 -14.42
C GLU A 156 -35.57 -0.82 -13.17
N LYS A 157 -36.13 -0.92 -11.97
CA LYS A 157 -35.35 -0.99 -10.72
C LYS A 157 -34.38 -2.16 -10.84
N GLU A 158 -33.07 -1.96 -10.64
CA GLU A 158 -32.03 -3.00 -10.65
C GLU A 158 -32.54 -4.34 -10.09
N ARG A 159 -32.99 -5.24 -10.97
CA ARG A 159 -33.73 -6.45 -10.56
C ARG A 159 -32.80 -7.56 -10.05
N SER A 160 -31.55 -7.56 -10.49
CA SER A 160 -30.59 -8.60 -10.12
C SER A 160 -29.69 -8.12 -8.97
N LEU A 161 -29.35 -9.07 -8.09
CA LEU A 161 -28.36 -8.86 -7.03
C LEU A 161 -27.02 -8.38 -7.62
N HIS A 162 -26.64 -8.94 -8.78
CA HIS A 162 -25.46 -8.52 -9.53
C HIS A 162 -25.44 -7.02 -9.83
N ALA A 163 -26.49 -6.47 -10.44
CA ALA A 163 -26.54 -5.08 -10.86
C ALA A 163 -26.43 -4.12 -9.67
N ALA A 164 -27.20 -4.38 -8.60
CA ALA A 164 -27.23 -3.52 -7.43
C ALA A 164 -25.91 -3.56 -6.65
N SER A 165 -25.34 -4.75 -6.45
CA SER A 165 -24.03 -4.89 -5.80
C SER A 165 -22.91 -4.28 -6.64
N LEU A 166 -22.94 -4.43 -7.97
CA LEU A 166 -21.95 -3.84 -8.86
C LEU A 166 -22.00 -2.30 -8.83
N ARG A 167 -23.21 -1.72 -8.88
CA ARG A 167 -23.40 -0.26 -8.75
C ARG A 167 -22.88 0.24 -7.41
N PHE A 168 -23.26 -0.38 -6.31
CA PHE A 168 -22.77 -0.02 -4.98
C PHE A 168 -21.23 -0.06 -4.94
N ARG A 169 -20.64 -1.17 -5.41
CA ARG A 169 -19.20 -1.38 -5.41
C ARG A 169 -18.47 -0.31 -6.21
N LEU A 170 -18.87 -0.06 -7.46
CA LEU A 170 -18.19 0.92 -8.33
C LEU A 170 -18.34 2.34 -7.77
N LEU A 171 -19.54 2.74 -7.33
CA LEU A 171 -19.74 4.05 -6.74
C LEU A 171 -18.91 4.24 -5.46
N ARG A 172 -18.99 3.30 -4.51
CA ARG A 172 -18.20 3.39 -3.26
C ARG A 172 -16.70 3.35 -3.53
N LYS A 173 -16.26 2.50 -4.47
CA LYS A 173 -14.87 2.42 -4.93
C LYS A 173 -14.42 3.79 -5.41
N HIS A 174 -15.22 4.54 -6.16
CA HIS A 174 -14.85 5.87 -6.64
C HIS A 174 -15.14 7.02 -5.67
N GLY A 175 -15.35 6.71 -4.38
CA GLY A 175 -15.52 7.72 -3.32
C GLY A 175 -16.94 8.29 -3.19
N TYR A 176 -17.92 7.79 -3.95
CA TYR A 176 -19.30 8.22 -3.77
C TYR A 176 -19.87 7.68 -2.46
N ASN A 177 -20.60 8.54 -1.74
CA ASN A 177 -21.29 8.13 -0.54
C ASN A 177 -22.67 7.52 -0.87
N VAL A 178 -22.70 6.21 -1.09
CA VAL A 178 -23.92 5.42 -1.33
C VAL A 178 -24.42 4.74 -0.04
N SER A 179 -25.69 4.32 0.04
CA SER A 179 -26.22 3.63 1.22
C SER A 179 -26.22 2.11 1.03
N GLN A 180 -26.08 1.34 2.11
CA GLN A 180 -26.30 -0.12 2.12
C GLN A 180 -27.79 -0.51 1.91
N ASP A 181 -28.71 0.46 1.94
CA ASP A 181 -30.17 0.21 1.85
C ASP A 181 -30.61 -0.50 0.57
N PHE A 182 -29.77 -0.52 -0.47
CA PHE A 182 -30.02 -1.33 -1.66
C PHE A 182 -30.21 -2.82 -1.32
N LEU A 183 -29.64 -3.30 -0.20
CA LEU A 183 -29.77 -4.67 0.29
C LEU A 183 -31.20 -5.02 0.76
N LEU A 184 -32.00 -4.03 1.16
CA LEU A 184 -33.34 -4.26 1.72
C LEU A 184 -34.26 -4.99 0.74
N ARG A 185 -34.08 -4.78 -0.57
CA ARG A 185 -34.87 -5.46 -1.61
C ARG A 185 -34.49 -6.94 -1.79
N PHE A 186 -33.38 -7.36 -1.20
CA PHE A 186 -32.86 -8.73 -1.27
C PHE A 186 -33.08 -9.52 0.02
N LYS A 187 -33.80 -8.93 0.99
CA LYS A 187 -34.18 -9.55 2.25
C LYS A 187 -35.61 -10.06 2.23
N ASP A 188 -35.87 -11.14 2.95
CA ASP A 188 -37.19 -11.72 3.17
C ASP A 188 -37.92 -11.04 4.34
N SER A 189 -39.15 -11.49 4.62
CA SER A 189 -39.97 -10.94 5.70
C SER A 189 -39.42 -11.19 7.11
N GLN A 190 -38.44 -12.09 7.27
CA GLN A 190 -37.73 -12.36 8.52
C GLN A 190 -36.45 -11.52 8.66
N GLY A 191 -36.11 -10.73 7.62
CA GLY A 191 -34.94 -9.87 7.59
C GLY A 191 -33.65 -10.55 7.13
N GLY A 192 -33.71 -11.83 6.74
CA GLY A 192 -32.57 -12.57 6.17
C GLY A 192 -32.53 -12.47 4.64
N PHE A 193 -31.40 -12.80 4.00
CA PHE A 193 -31.31 -12.81 2.54
C PHE A 193 -32.23 -13.87 1.90
N MET A 194 -32.90 -13.49 0.80
CA MET A 194 -33.83 -14.37 0.11
C MET A 194 -33.15 -15.66 -0.38
N ARG A 195 -33.80 -16.81 -0.14
CA ARG A 195 -33.25 -18.14 -0.47
C ARG A 195 -32.98 -18.38 -1.96
N CYS A 196 -33.69 -17.68 -2.85
CA CYS A 196 -33.45 -17.77 -4.29
C CYS A 196 -32.04 -17.26 -4.68
N LEU A 197 -31.42 -16.43 -3.84
CA LEU A 197 -30.08 -15.87 -4.07
C LEU A 197 -28.96 -16.88 -3.77
N GLU A 198 -29.25 -17.95 -3.01
CA GLU A 198 -28.26 -18.96 -2.59
C GLU A 198 -27.58 -19.67 -3.78
N THR A 199 -28.17 -19.59 -4.98
CA THR A 199 -27.70 -20.21 -6.22
C THR A 199 -27.32 -19.20 -7.32
N ASP A 200 -27.53 -17.89 -7.09
CA ASP A 200 -27.16 -16.83 -8.04
C ASP A 200 -25.64 -16.56 -7.97
N VAL A 201 -24.84 -17.37 -8.65
CA VAL A 201 -23.37 -17.30 -8.60
C VAL A 201 -22.86 -15.88 -8.92
N LYS A 202 -23.37 -15.26 -10.00
CA LYS A 202 -22.94 -13.93 -10.46
C LYS A 202 -23.34 -12.84 -9.46
N GLY A 203 -24.56 -12.92 -8.92
CA GLY A 203 -25.02 -12.04 -7.85
C GLY A 203 -24.23 -12.19 -6.56
N LEU A 204 -23.95 -13.43 -6.13
CA LEU A 204 -23.18 -13.71 -4.92
C LEU A 204 -21.73 -13.23 -5.02
N LEU A 205 -21.06 -13.41 -6.17
CA LEU A 205 -19.73 -12.86 -6.40
C LEU A 205 -19.74 -11.33 -6.29
N SER A 206 -20.74 -10.68 -6.87
CA SER A 206 -20.84 -9.23 -6.86
C SER A 206 -21.16 -8.68 -5.47
N LEU A 207 -22.02 -9.37 -4.73
CA LEU A 207 -22.36 -9.05 -3.35
C LEU A 207 -21.15 -9.23 -2.43
N TYR A 208 -20.40 -10.32 -2.60
CA TYR A 208 -19.16 -10.56 -1.89
C TYR A 208 -18.18 -9.41 -2.13
N GLU A 209 -17.87 -9.09 -3.38
CA GLU A 209 -16.96 -7.99 -3.72
C GLU A 209 -17.43 -6.63 -3.20
N ALA A 210 -18.74 -6.34 -3.27
CA ALA A 210 -19.34 -5.11 -2.75
C ALA A 210 -19.22 -5.00 -1.21
N SER A 211 -19.38 -6.13 -0.50
CA SER A 211 -19.34 -6.16 0.96
C SER A 211 -17.98 -5.78 1.55
N TYR A 212 -16.89 -5.90 0.78
CA TYR A 212 -15.57 -5.45 1.21
C TYR A 212 -15.37 -3.93 1.18
N LEU A 213 -16.36 -3.17 0.71
CA LEU A 213 -16.40 -1.71 0.80
C LEU A 213 -17.30 -1.19 1.94
N SER A 214 -17.63 -2.04 2.91
CA SER A 214 -18.45 -1.67 4.08
C SER A 214 -17.75 -0.74 5.05
N PHE A 215 -18.50 0.18 5.64
CA PHE A 215 -18.11 0.85 6.88
C PHE A 215 -18.36 -0.02 8.12
N GLU A 216 -17.71 0.31 9.24
CA GLU A 216 -17.86 -0.44 10.50
C GLU A 216 -19.32 -0.49 11.00
N TRP A 217 -20.09 0.57 10.79
CA TRP A 217 -21.49 0.65 11.22
C TRP A 217 -22.49 -0.02 10.24
N GLU A 218 -22.05 -0.45 9.06
CA GLU A 218 -22.91 -1.01 8.01
C GLU A 218 -23.17 -2.51 8.23
N ARG A 219 -24.00 -2.83 9.23
CA ARG A 219 -24.30 -4.22 9.65
C ARG A 219 -24.85 -5.11 8.53
N ASP A 220 -25.66 -4.57 7.62
CA ASP A 220 -26.26 -5.38 6.55
C ASP A 220 -25.20 -5.80 5.52
N LEU A 221 -24.17 -4.99 5.28
CA LEU A 221 -23.03 -5.38 4.43
C LEU A 221 -22.15 -6.45 5.11
N HIS A 222 -21.97 -6.40 6.43
CA HIS A 222 -21.29 -7.47 7.17
C HIS A 222 -22.08 -8.78 7.09
N GLU A 223 -23.41 -8.73 7.22
CA GLU A 223 -24.28 -9.89 6.99
C GLU A 223 -24.19 -10.39 5.54
N ALA A 224 -24.16 -9.48 4.57
CA ALA A 224 -24.01 -9.80 3.15
C ALA A 224 -22.69 -10.52 2.87
N LYS A 225 -21.59 -10.08 3.48
CA LYS A 225 -20.27 -10.74 3.39
C LYS A 225 -20.35 -12.19 3.86
N LEU A 226 -20.96 -12.43 5.02
CA LEU A 226 -21.13 -13.77 5.59
C LEU A 226 -22.03 -14.66 4.72
N PHE A 227 -23.16 -14.12 4.26
CA PHE A 227 -24.08 -14.82 3.37
C PHE A 227 -23.39 -15.22 2.06
N ALA A 228 -22.79 -14.25 1.36
CA ALA A 228 -22.11 -14.51 0.10
C ALA A 228 -20.96 -15.51 0.26
N THR A 229 -20.12 -15.34 1.27
CA THR A 229 -19.00 -16.25 1.56
C THR A 229 -19.47 -17.69 1.77
N LYS A 230 -20.50 -17.89 2.61
CA LYS A 230 -21.06 -19.22 2.89
C LYS A 230 -21.56 -19.92 1.63
N HIS A 231 -22.30 -19.21 0.78
CA HIS A 231 -22.90 -19.79 -0.42
C HIS A 231 -21.87 -20.00 -1.54
N LEU A 232 -20.90 -19.08 -1.70
CA LEU A 232 -19.77 -19.26 -2.61
C LEU A 232 -18.91 -20.47 -2.24
N LEU A 233 -18.64 -20.70 -0.93
CA LEU A 233 -17.94 -21.90 -0.46
C LEU A 233 -18.69 -23.19 -0.79
N LYS A 234 -20.03 -23.19 -0.68
CA LYS A 234 -20.87 -24.33 -1.06
C LYS A 234 -20.81 -24.59 -2.57
N LEU A 235 -20.90 -23.54 -3.39
CA LEU A 235 -20.85 -23.61 -4.85
C LEU A 235 -19.47 -24.04 -5.38
N LYS A 236 -18.39 -23.64 -4.69
CA LYS A 236 -17.01 -24.08 -4.99
C LYS A 236 -16.84 -25.60 -4.92
N CYS A 237 -17.58 -26.28 -4.04
CA CYS A 237 -17.53 -27.73 -3.86
C CYS A 237 -18.32 -28.51 -4.93
N GLN A 238 -19.05 -27.82 -5.82
CA GLN A 238 -19.81 -28.41 -6.91
C GLN A 238 -19.07 -28.26 -8.25
N GLU A 239 -19.45 -29.02 -9.28
CA GLU A 239 -19.03 -28.72 -10.64
C GLU A 239 -19.71 -27.43 -11.09
N ASN A 240 -18.91 -26.37 -11.24
CA ASN A 240 -19.39 -25.03 -11.58
C ASN A 240 -18.40 -24.38 -12.55
N GLU A 241 -18.89 -23.86 -13.66
CA GLU A 241 -18.07 -23.18 -14.69
C GLU A 241 -17.35 -21.94 -14.13
N ALA A 242 -17.93 -21.29 -13.10
CA ALA A 242 -17.35 -20.13 -12.43
C ALA A 242 -16.39 -20.49 -11.28
N ARG A 243 -15.94 -21.75 -11.16
CA ARG A 243 -15.08 -22.19 -10.05
C ARG A 243 -13.77 -21.40 -9.95
N GLU A 244 -13.17 -21.04 -11.08
CA GLU A 244 -11.96 -20.20 -11.11
C GLU A 244 -12.25 -18.82 -10.51
N ASP A 245 -13.35 -18.17 -10.91
CA ASP A 245 -13.77 -16.86 -10.38
C ASP A 245 -14.10 -16.92 -8.87
N ILE A 246 -14.80 -17.98 -8.43
CA ILE A 246 -15.13 -18.19 -7.02
C ILE A 246 -13.86 -18.36 -6.19
N ASN A 247 -12.91 -19.17 -6.67
CA ASN A 247 -11.63 -19.36 -5.98
C ASN A 247 -10.85 -18.05 -5.88
N HIS A 248 -10.80 -17.29 -6.98
CA HIS A 248 -10.12 -16.01 -7.01
C HIS A 248 -10.77 -15.01 -6.06
N ALA A 249 -12.09 -14.83 -6.07
CA ALA A 249 -12.75 -13.91 -5.13
C ALA A 249 -12.53 -14.30 -3.66
N LEU A 250 -12.69 -15.59 -3.31
CA LEU A 250 -12.56 -16.08 -1.93
C LEU A 250 -11.13 -16.08 -1.39
N GLU A 251 -10.12 -16.11 -2.27
CA GLU A 251 -8.71 -16.00 -1.87
C GLU A 251 -8.37 -14.58 -1.39
N LEU A 252 -8.79 -13.56 -2.14
CA LEU A 252 -8.68 -12.15 -1.77
C LEU A 252 -9.68 -11.35 -2.64
N PRO A 253 -10.49 -10.45 -2.09
CA PRO A 253 -11.42 -9.64 -2.88
C PRO A 253 -10.69 -8.69 -3.82
N SER A 254 -11.26 -8.42 -4.99
CA SER A 254 -10.70 -7.56 -6.04
C SER A 254 -10.18 -6.21 -5.52
N TYR A 255 -10.92 -5.55 -4.60
CA TYR A 255 -10.55 -4.23 -4.08
C TYR A 255 -9.23 -4.22 -3.29
N ARG A 256 -8.80 -5.38 -2.79
CA ARG A 256 -7.57 -5.54 -1.98
C ARG A 256 -6.40 -6.16 -2.77
N ARG A 257 -6.59 -6.46 -4.06
CA ARG A 257 -5.55 -7.07 -4.91
C ARG A 257 -4.63 -6.02 -5.54
N MET A 258 -3.36 -6.36 -5.73
CA MET A 258 -2.43 -5.56 -6.51
C MET A 258 -2.88 -5.49 -7.98
N LEU A 259 -2.97 -4.26 -8.51
CA LEU A 259 -3.67 -3.98 -9.77
C LEU A 259 -3.05 -4.67 -10.99
N ARG A 260 -1.73 -4.70 -11.15
CA ARG A 260 -1.08 -5.36 -12.30
C ARG A 260 -1.17 -6.87 -12.29
N LEU A 261 -1.13 -7.49 -11.11
CA LEU A 261 -1.37 -8.94 -11.00
C LEU A 261 -2.83 -9.27 -11.27
N GLN A 262 -3.76 -8.44 -10.77
CA GLN A 262 -5.17 -8.58 -11.07
C GLN A 262 -5.45 -8.42 -12.57
N ALA A 263 -4.83 -7.44 -13.22
CA ALA A 263 -4.95 -7.23 -14.66
C ALA A 263 -4.39 -8.41 -15.46
N ARG A 264 -3.23 -8.96 -15.07
CA ARG A 264 -2.65 -10.14 -15.73
C ARG A 264 -3.61 -11.32 -15.69
N TRP A 265 -4.10 -11.66 -14.49
CA TRP A 265 -5.05 -12.74 -14.30
C TRP A 265 -6.36 -12.47 -15.06
N TYR A 266 -6.85 -11.23 -15.02
CA TYR A 266 -8.12 -10.90 -15.65
C TYR A 266 -8.06 -10.85 -17.17
N ILE A 267 -6.94 -10.47 -17.79
CA ILE A 267 -6.77 -10.58 -19.24
C ILE A 267 -6.96 -12.03 -19.69
N ASP A 268 -6.37 -12.99 -18.97
CA ASP A 268 -6.52 -14.41 -19.26
C ASP A 268 -7.98 -14.88 -19.05
N ALA A 269 -8.59 -14.51 -17.92
CA ALA A 269 -9.99 -14.86 -17.62
C ALA A 269 -10.98 -14.23 -18.63
N TYR A 270 -10.78 -12.96 -18.98
CA TYR A 270 -11.58 -12.20 -19.94
C TYR A 270 -11.47 -12.81 -21.34
N SER A 271 -10.30 -13.30 -21.74
CA SER A 271 -10.11 -13.95 -23.05
C SER A 271 -10.92 -15.25 -23.24
N LYS A 272 -11.35 -15.88 -22.14
CA LYS A 272 -12.18 -17.10 -22.14
C LYS A 272 -13.68 -16.80 -22.20
N ARG A 273 -14.10 -15.54 -21.99
CA ARG A 273 -15.50 -15.13 -21.99
C ARG A 273 -16.06 -15.12 -23.41
N LYS A 274 -17.29 -15.63 -23.58
CA LYS A 274 -18.00 -15.62 -24.87
C LYS A 274 -18.45 -14.22 -25.28
N ASP A 275 -18.65 -13.33 -24.30
CA ASP A 275 -19.10 -11.96 -24.45
C ASP A 275 -17.94 -10.95 -24.38
N ALA A 276 -16.68 -11.41 -24.44
CA ALA A 276 -15.51 -10.53 -24.37
C ALA A 276 -15.49 -9.51 -25.51
N ASN A 277 -15.28 -8.25 -25.16
CA ASN A 277 -14.99 -7.20 -26.13
C ASN A 277 -13.54 -7.38 -26.62
N MET A 278 -13.39 -7.94 -27.82
CA MET A 278 -12.09 -8.24 -28.40
C MET A 278 -11.20 -7.01 -28.61
N LEU A 279 -11.80 -5.83 -28.82
CA LEU A 279 -11.07 -4.57 -28.93
C LEU A 279 -10.44 -4.18 -27.59
N LEU A 280 -11.21 -4.29 -26.49
CA LEU A 280 -10.69 -4.05 -25.14
C LEU A 280 -9.63 -5.08 -24.74
N LEU A 281 -9.82 -6.34 -25.11
CA LEU A 281 -8.83 -7.39 -24.82
C LEU A 281 -7.51 -7.15 -25.57
N GLU A 282 -7.56 -6.78 -26.86
CA GLU A 282 -6.38 -6.44 -27.64
C GLU A 282 -5.67 -5.21 -27.05
N LEU A 283 -6.44 -4.17 -26.70
CA LEU A 283 -5.90 -2.97 -26.05
C LEU A 283 -5.23 -3.30 -24.71
N ALA A 284 -5.88 -4.09 -23.85
CA ALA A 284 -5.34 -4.50 -22.55
C ALA A 284 -4.04 -5.29 -22.69
N THR A 285 -3.98 -6.21 -23.66
CA THR A 285 -2.80 -7.03 -23.92
C THR A 285 -1.61 -6.19 -24.39
N LEU A 286 -1.83 -5.33 -25.39
CA LEU A 286 -0.78 -4.46 -25.92
C LEU A 286 -0.33 -3.42 -24.91
N ASP A 287 -1.27 -2.85 -24.16
CA ASP A 287 -0.97 -1.90 -23.10
C ASP A 287 -0.15 -2.54 -21.99
N TYR A 288 -0.55 -3.74 -21.52
CA TYR A 288 0.17 -4.46 -20.48
C TYR A 288 1.64 -4.66 -20.85
N ASN A 289 1.90 -5.11 -22.08
CA ASN A 289 3.25 -5.34 -22.60
C ASN A 289 4.02 -4.02 -22.81
N MET A 290 3.34 -2.96 -23.24
CA MET A 290 3.95 -1.64 -23.39
C MET A 290 4.42 -1.11 -22.03
N VAL A 291 3.54 -1.13 -21.01
CA VAL A 291 3.91 -0.72 -19.64
C VAL A 291 5.05 -1.59 -19.12
N GLN A 292 4.97 -2.91 -19.30
CA GLN A 292 6.03 -3.83 -18.88
C GLN A 292 7.39 -3.48 -19.52
N SER A 293 7.43 -3.07 -20.79
CA SER A 293 8.67 -2.65 -21.44
C SER A 293 9.30 -1.41 -20.80
N GLU A 294 8.49 -0.46 -20.32
CA GLU A 294 8.99 0.71 -19.59
C GLU A 294 9.49 0.31 -18.19
N LEU A 295 8.78 -0.60 -17.50
CA LEU A 295 9.23 -1.14 -16.20
C LEU A 295 10.61 -1.83 -16.29
N LYS A 296 10.89 -2.54 -17.39
CA LYS A 296 12.23 -3.15 -17.61
C LYS A 296 13.32 -2.09 -17.72
N LYS A 297 13.08 -0.96 -18.39
CA LYS A 297 14.04 0.15 -18.51
C LYS A 297 14.30 0.78 -17.15
N GLU A 298 13.25 1.04 -16.39
CA GLU A 298 13.34 1.57 -15.03
C GLU A 298 14.12 0.61 -14.12
N LEU A 299 13.87 -0.70 -14.22
CA LEU A 299 14.61 -1.72 -13.47
C LEU A 299 16.11 -1.73 -13.83
N GLN A 300 16.46 -1.56 -15.11
CA GLN A 300 17.85 -1.42 -15.55
C GLN A 300 18.51 -0.16 -14.97
N GLU A 301 17.78 0.95 -14.89
CA GLU A 301 18.28 2.20 -14.30
C GLU A 301 18.59 2.03 -12.80
N VAL A 302 17.64 1.52 -12.02
CA VAL A 302 17.84 1.31 -10.57
C VAL A 302 18.90 0.25 -10.29
N SER A 303 19.05 -0.76 -11.16
CA SER A 303 20.12 -1.77 -11.05
C SER A 303 21.51 -1.16 -11.23
N LYS A 304 21.67 -0.22 -12.17
CA LYS A 304 22.93 0.53 -12.34
C LYS A 304 23.21 1.39 -11.11
N TRP A 305 22.21 2.10 -10.61
CA TRP A 305 22.34 2.88 -9.38
C TRP A 305 22.79 2.02 -8.18
N TRP A 306 22.12 0.88 -7.96
CA TRP A 306 22.42 -0.01 -6.83
C TRP A 306 23.83 -0.59 -6.90
N LYS A 307 24.24 -1.04 -8.10
CA LYS A 307 25.61 -1.50 -8.36
C LYS A 307 26.65 -0.41 -8.11
N ASN A 308 26.37 0.83 -8.52
CA ASN A 308 27.32 1.95 -8.38
C ASN A 308 27.52 2.37 -6.92
N ILE A 309 26.49 2.32 -6.08
CA ILE A 309 26.65 2.55 -4.63
C ILE A 309 27.47 1.42 -4.02
N GLY A 310 27.24 0.18 -4.45
CA GLY A 310 27.96 -1.00 -3.96
C GLY A 310 27.64 -1.35 -2.51
N LEU A 311 26.52 -0.86 -1.96
CA LEU A 311 26.14 -1.04 -0.56
C LEU A 311 25.96 -2.53 -0.21
N ALA A 312 25.29 -3.29 -1.09
CA ALA A 312 25.09 -4.73 -0.95
C ALA A 312 26.41 -5.50 -0.76
N SER A 313 27.47 -5.10 -1.47
CA SER A 313 28.79 -5.75 -1.36
C SER A 313 29.55 -5.40 -0.08
N LYS A 314 29.22 -4.26 0.55
CA LYS A 314 29.89 -3.74 1.75
C LYS A 314 29.13 -4.08 3.04
N LEU A 315 27.82 -4.30 2.95
CA LEU A 315 26.94 -4.63 4.06
C LEU A 315 26.41 -6.06 3.90
N SER A 316 27.27 -7.06 4.06
CA SER A 316 26.92 -8.47 3.85
C SER A 316 25.86 -9.01 4.83
N PHE A 317 25.56 -8.28 5.89
CA PHE A 317 24.50 -8.61 6.84
C PHE A 317 23.12 -8.13 6.39
N ALA A 318 23.04 -7.17 5.45
CA ALA A 318 21.78 -6.60 4.98
C ALA A 318 21.23 -7.36 3.78
N ARG A 319 19.91 -7.39 3.64
CA ARG A 319 19.19 -7.99 2.52
C ARG A 319 19.46 -7.23 1.22
N ASP A 320 19.88 -7.95 0.18
CA ASP A 320 19.90 -7.45 -1.20
C ASP A 320 18.59 -7.84 -1.89
N ARG A 321 17.68 -6.87 -1.99
CA ARG A 321 16.27 -7.05 -2.44
C ARG A 321 15.83 -5.99 -3.43
N LEU A 322 16.73 -5.56 -4.31
CA LEU A 322 16.44 -4.47 -5.26
C LEU A 322 15.21 -4.76 -6.14
N VAL A 323 15.07 -5.97 -6.65
CA VAL A 323 13.96 -6.34 -7.54
C VAL A 323 12.65 -6.41 -6.79
N GLU A 324 12.65 -6.92 -5.57
CA GLU A 324 11.49 -6.92 -4.68
C GLU A 324 11.10 -5.47 -4.30
N CYS A 325 12.07 -4.60 -4.00
CA CYS A 325 11.84 -3.16 -3.79
C CYS A 325 11.26 -2.45 -5.02
N PHE A 326 11.70 -2.84 -6.22
CA PHE A 326 11.12 -2.33 -7.47
C PHE A 326 9.70 -2.86 -7.67
N PHE A 327 9.43 -4.13 -7.35
CA PHE A 327 8.11 -4.73 -7.39
C PHE A 327 7.12 -4.02 -6.45
N TRP A 328 7.57 -3.60 -5.25
CA TRP A 328 6.79 -2.74 -4.36
C TRP A 328 6.44 -1.40 -5.02
N SER A 329 7.39 -0.74 -5.67
CA SER A 329 7.15 0.53 -6.36
C SER A 329 6.14 0.40 -7.50
N VAL A 330 6.22 -0.69 -8.28
CA VAL A 330 5.20 -1.05 -9.29
C VAL A 330 3.85 -1.36 -8.64
N GLY A 331 3.86 -2.01 -7.48
CA GLY A 331 2.72 -2.27 -6.60
C GLY A 331 1.93 -1.02 -6.24
N VAL A 332 2.66 0.03 -5.89
CA VAL A 332 2.12 1.30 -5.40
C VAL A 332 1.66 2.19 -6.56
N ILE A 333 2.39 2.25 -7.67
CA ILE A 333 2.07 3.13 -8.82
C ILE A 333 2.65 2.60 -10.13
N PHE A 334 1.82 2.03 -11.02
CA PHE A 334 2.29 1.32 -12.22
C PHE A 334 2.17 2.14 -13.51
N GLU A 335 1.44 3.25 -13.49
CA GLU A 335 1.05 3.99 -14.68
C GLU A 335 2.31 4.62 -15.34
N PRO A 336 2.46 4.54 -16.67
CA PRO A 336 3.72 4.90 -17.34
C PRO A 336 4.23 6.32 -17.08
N GLN A 337 3.33 7.28 -16.85
CA GLN A 337 3.70 8.67 -16.58
C GLN A 337 4.47 8.88 -15.27
N TYR A 338 4.42 7.92 -14.33
CA TYR A 338 5.06 8.01 -13.02
C TYR A 338 6.38 7.24 -12.95
N ASN A 339 7.10 7.09 -14.07
CA ASN A 339 8.39 6.39 -14.14
C ASN A 339 9.42 6.91 -13.13
N PHE A 340 9.56 8.22 -13.02
CA PHE A 340 10.48 8.88 -12.12
C PHE A 340 10.14 8.56 -10.66
N CYS A 341 8.85 8.57 -10.32
CA CYS A 341 8.39 8.19 -8.99
C CYS A 341 8.77 6.76 -8.65
N ARG A 342 8.54 5.78 -9.55
CA ARG A 342 8.93 4.38 -9.32
C ARG A 342 10.44 4.20 -9.12
N VAL A 343 11.25 4.86 -9.95
CA VAL A 343 12.72 4.80 -9.85
C VAL A 343 13.19 5.34 -8.50
N GLU A 344 12.75 6.54 -8.11
CA GLU A 344 13.20 7.16 -6.85
C GLU A 344 12.61 6.44 -5.62
N LEU A 345 11.35 5.97 -5.67
CA LEU A 345 10.77 5.15 -4.59
C LEU A 345 11.51 3.82 -4.41
N THR A 346 11.99 3.19 -5.48
CA THR A 346 12.77 1.95 -5.37
C THR A 346 14.05 2.17 -4.57
N LYS A 347 14.70 3.33 -4.76
CA LYS A 347 15.87 3.72 -3.95
C LYS A 347 15.48 3.87 -2.47
N VAL A 348 14.35 4.52 -2.20
CA VAL A 348 13.79 4.68 -0.83
C VAL A 348 13.52 3.32 -0.18
N TYR A 349 12.81 2.40 -0.86
CA TYR A 349 12.55 1.04 -0.37
C TYR A 349 13.84 0.26 -0.08
N THR A 350 14.84 0.39 -0.95
CA THR A 350 16.13 -0.27 -0.77
C THR A 350 16.84 0.26 0.48
N LEU A 351 16.83 1.58 0.69
CA LEU A 351 17.41 2.20 1.89
C LEU A 351 16.66 1.83 3.16
N ILE A 352 15.31 1.78 3.12
CA ILE A 352 14.49 1.31 4.24
C ILE A 352 14.92 -0.10 4.63
N THR A 353 15.04 -1.01 3.65
CA THR A 353 15.41 -2.42 3.89
C THR A 353 16.80 -2.54 4.54
N VAL A 354 17.79 -1.81 4.03
CA VAL A 354 19.14 -1.84 4.62
C VAL A 354 19.16 -1.26 6.03
N ILE A 355 18.44 -0.16 6.26
CA ILE A 355 18.39 0.48 7.58
C ILE A 355 17.63 -0.40 8.58
N ASP A 356 16.53 -1.02 8.17
CA ASP A 356 15.79 -1.99 8.99
C ASP A 356 16.72 -3.12 9.49
N ASP A 357 17.55 -3.70 8.60
CA ASP A 357 18.54 -4.71 8.98
C ASP A 357 19.62 -4.19 9.94
N ILE A 358 19.96 -2.90 9.86
CA ILE A 358 20.87 -2.28 10.84
C ILE A 358 20.23 -2.26 12.23
N TYR A 359 18.94 -1.93 12.35
CA TYR A 359 18.26 -1.85 13.65
C TYR A 359 17.89 -3.21 14.23
N ASP A 360 17.47 -4.15 13.39
CA ASP A 360 16.90 -5.43 13.83
C ASP A 360 17.93 -6.55 13.95
N VAL A 361 19.05 -6.48 13.22
CA VAL A 361 20.01 -7.58 13.14
C VAL A 361 21.40 -7.19 13.62
N TYR A 362 21.94 -6.05 13.15
CA TYR A 362 23.39 -5.83 13.22
C TYR A 362 23.84 -4.84 14.29
N GLY A 363 23.17 -3.69 14.41
CA GLY A 363 23.62 -2.59 15.26
C GLY A 363 23.41 -2.84 16.75
N SER A 364 24.39 -2.44 17.57
CA SER A 364 24.21 -2.36 19.02
C SER A 364 23.35 -1.17 19.42
N LEU A 365 22.71 -1.22 20.60
CA LEU A 365 21.80 -0.16 21.03
C LEU A 365 22.47 1.24 21.08
N ASP A 366 23.74 1.32 21.49
CA ASP A 366 24.50 2.58 21.53
C ASP A 366 24.76 3.13 20.12
N GLU A 367 25.14 2.25 19.18
CA GLU A 367 25.31 2.61 17.76
C GLU A 367 24.00 3.09 17.13
N LEU A 368 22.88 2.44 17.44
CA LEU A 368 21.55 2.81 16.95
C LEU A 368 21.08 4.16 17.49
N VAL A 369 21.36 4.46 18.76
CA VAL A 369 21.08 5.79 19.35
C VAL A 369 21.88 6.87 18.60
N MET A 370 23.17 6.64 18.35
CA MET A 370 24.01 7.56 17.60
C MET A 370 23.51 7.76 16.17
N PHE A 371 23.12 6.68 15.48
CA PHE A 371 22.61 6.75 14.11
C PHE A 371 21.27 7.49 14.02
N THR A 372 20.32 7.20 14.92
CA THR A 372 19.05 7.92 15.02
C THR A 372 19.28 9.42 15.25
N ASP A 373 20.15 9.82 16.19
CA ASP A 373 20.41 11.23 16.48
C ASP A 373 21.02 11.96 15.27
N ALA A 374 21.95 11.33 14.54
CA ALA A 374 22.55 11.95 13.36
C ALA A 374 21.55 12.18 12.22
N VAL A 375 20.65 11.23 11.96
CA VAL A 375 19.60 11.39 10.93
C VAL A 375 18.61 12.47 11.35
N LYS A 376 18.20 12.50 12.61
CA LYS A 376 17.31 13.56 13.13
C LYS A 376 17.90 14.96 13.05
N ARG A 377 19.19 15.11 13.35
CA ARG A 377 19.90 16.39 13.22
C ARG A 377 20.25 16.72 11.78
N TRP A 378 20.23 15.72 10.91
CA TRP A 378 20.69 15.79 9.52
C TRP A 378 22.11 16.36 9.39
N ASP A 379 22.99 15.99 10.33
CA ASP A 379 24.37 16.50 10.40
C ASP A 379 25.36 15.48 9.83
N ILE A 380 25.87 15.75 8.62
CA ILE A 380 26.88 14.91 7.96
C ILE A 380 28.19 14.81 8.74
N ASN A 381 28.49 15.73 9.67
CA ASN A 381 29.69 15.66 10.49
C ASN A 381 29.54 14.70 11.68
N ALA A 382 28.31 14.43 12.12
CA ALA A 382 28.05 13.51 13.23
C ALA A 382 28.52 12.08 12.93
N VAL A 383 28.65 11.71 11.65
CA VAL A 383 29.08 10.36 11.24
C VAL A 383 30.55 10.08 11.49
N LYS A 384 31.40 11.09 11.73
CA LYS A 384 32.86 10.90 11.89
C LYS A 384 33.23 9.94 13.03
N HIS A 385 32.36 9.81 14.03
CA HIS A 385 32.56 8.97 15.21
C HIS A 385 31.79 7.64 15.15
N MET A 386 31.10 7.36 14.03
CA MET A 386 30.36 6.11 13.85
C MET A 386 31.24 5.00 13.25
N PRO A 387 30.90 3.72 13.49
CA PRO A 387 31.43 2.61 12.71
C PRO A 387 31.28 2.81 11.19
N GLU A 388 32.21 2.27 10.40
CA GLU A 388 32.27 2.46 8.94
C GLU A 388 30.95 2.11 8.23
N TYR A 389 30.28 1.03 8.65
CA TYR A 389 29.02 0.60 8.05
C TYR A 389 27.90 1.63 8.25
N LEU A 390 27.80 2.26 9.43
CA LEU A 390 26.85 3.35 9.70
C LEU A 390 27.20 4.62 8.94
N GLN A 391 28.49 4.94 8.79
CA GLN A 391 28.91 6.08 7.97
C GLN A 391 28.48 5.90 6.51
N LEU A 392 28.67 4.69 5.98
CA LEU A 392 28.30 4.36 4.62
C LEU A 392 26.78 4.45 4.43
N SER A 393 26.00 3.87 5.34
CA SER A 393 24.54 3.94 5.31
C SER A 393 24.02 5.37 5.43
N PHE A 394 24.55 6.16 6.37
CA PHE A 394 24.19 7.57 6.51
C PHE A 394 24.49 8.36 5.24
N ARG A 395 25.70 8.25 4.69
CA ARG A 395 26.10 9.01 3.50
C ARG A 395 25.26 8.64 2.29
N THR A 396 24.91 7.36 2.16
CA THR A 396 24.04 6.89 1.07
C THR A 396 22.65 7.48 1.23
N LEU A 397 22.05 7.38 2.42
CA LEU A 397 20.77 8.01 2.73
C LEU A 397 20.82 9.53 2.45
N TYR A 398 21.79 10.24 3.02
CA TYR A 398 21.96 11.67 2.85
C TYR A 398 22.02 12.07 1.37
N ASN A 399 22.90 11.44 0.59
CA ASN A 399 23.06 11.77 -0.83
C ASN A 399 21.78 11.49 -1.63
N THR A 400 21.10 10.36 -1.37
CA THR A 400 19.85 10.02 -2.06
C THR A 400 18.72 11.00 -1.72
N ILE A 401 18.57 11.39 -0.45
CA ILE A 401 17.52 12.34 -0.05
C ILE A 401 17.80 13.75 -0.59
N ILE A 402 19.06 14.19 -0.61
CA ILE A 402 19.43 15.46 -1.25
C ILE A 402 19.18 15.42 -2.76
N GLU A 403 19.48 14.30 -3.43
CA GLU A 403 19.22 14.13 -4.86
C GLU A 403 17.72 14.20 -5.17
N ILE A 404 16.90 13.41 -4.46
CA ILE A 404 15.43 13.39 -4.61
C ILE A 404 14.85 14.77 -4.32
N GLY A 405 15.24 15.35 -3.18
CA GLY A 405 14.77 16.66 -2.76
C GLY A 405 15.13 17.73 -3.79
N SER A 406 16.37 17.77 -4.27
CA SER A 406 16.80 18.77 -5.25
C SER A 406 16.03 18.67 -6.57
N LYS A 407 15.84 17.45 -7.11
CA LYS A 407 15.09 17.25 -8.37
C LYS A 407 13.63 17.71 -8.24
N THR A 408 12.99 17.39 -7.12
CA THR A 408 11.57 17.67 -6.89
C THR A 408 11.33 19.13 -6.46
N SER A 409 12.16 19.67 -5.56
CA SER A 409 12.11 21.06 -5.11
C SER A 409 12.28 22.05 -6.26
N ILE A 410 13.13 21.74 -7.25
CA ILE A 410 13.28 22.58 -8.46
C ILE A 410 11.99 22.61 -9.28
N ALA A 411 11.29 21.48 -9.41
CA ALA A 411 10.04 21.41 -10.16
C ALA A 411 8.89 22.16 -9.46
N GLN A 412 8.81 22.08 -8.12
CA GLN A 412 7.73 22.64 -7.32
C GLN A 412 7.97 24.07 -6.83
N GLY A 413 9.23 24.52 -6.75
CA GLY A 413 9.62 25.84 -6.23
C GLY A 413 9.68 25.93 -4.70
N GLU A 414 9.55 24.82 -3.97
CA GLU A 414 9.57 24.71 -2.51
C GLU A 414 10.65 23.72 -2.05
N ASP A 415 11.30 23.95 -0.90
CA ASP A 415 12.30 23.00 -0.37
C ASP A 415 11.63 21.88 0.43
N ILE A 416 11.53 20.68 -0.16
CA ILE A 416 10.90 19.51 0.47
C ILE A 416 11.87 18.71 1.34
N ILE A 417 13.19 18.96 1.28
CA ILE A 417 14.20 18.18 2.02
C ILE A 417 13.90 18.12 3.52
N PRO A 418 13.54 19.22 4.21
CA PRO A 418 13.21 19.18 5.63
C PRO A 418 12.05 18.24 5.97
N VAL A 419 11.08 18.07 5.06
CA VAL A 419 9.96 17.14 5.24
C VAL A 419 10.44 15.70 5.11
N LEU A 420 11.22 15.40 4.06
CA LEU A 420 11.77 14.06 3.84
C LEU A 420 12.67 13.63 5.01
N VAL A 421 13.53 14.52 5.47
CA VAL A 421 14.42 14.29 6.63
C VAL A 421 13.62 14.02 7.90
N ARG A 422 12.55 14.77 8.14
CA ARG A 422 11.68 14.57 9.31
C ARG A 422 11.09 13.17 9.35
N VAL A 423 10.48 12.71 8.25
CA VAL A 423 9.83 11.38 8.23
C VAL A 423 10.85 10.24 8.36
N TRP A 424 12.07 10.40 7.84
CA TRP A 424 13.17 9.45 8.09
C TRP A 424 13.59 9.46 9.57
N GLY A 425 13.73 10.64 10.18
CA GLY A 425 14.02 10.75 11.61
C GLY A 425 12.98 10.03 12.47
N GLU A 426 11.69 10.22 12.18
CA GLU A 426 10.57 9.57 12.88
C GLU A 426 10.58 8.04 12.69
N LEU A 427 10.90 7.55 11.48
CA LEU A 427 11.08 6.13 11.22
C LEU A 427 12.20 5.52 12.09
N LEU A 428 13.36 6.17 12.15
CA LEU A 428 14.51 5.67 12.92
C LEU A 428 14.27 5.77 14.44
N GLU A 429 13.41 6.68 14.91
CA GLU A 429 12.95 6.66 16.29
C GLU A 429 12.05 5.47 16.57
N ALA A 430 11.16 5.14 15.63
CA ALA A 430 10.26 3.99 15.75
C ALA A 430 11.05 2.66 15.74
N PHE A 431 12.04 2.52 14.86
CA PHE A 431 12.97 1.39 14.87
C PHE A 431 13.77 1.31 16.17
N LEU A 432 14.27 2.43 16.67
CA LEU A 432 15.01 2.46 17.94
C LEU A 432 14.14 2.01 19.12
N LEU A 433 12.84 2.32 19.12
CA LEU A 433 11.92 1.87 20.16
C LEU A 433 11.74 0.34 20.11
N GLU A 434 11.58 -0.24 18.92
CA GLU A 434 11.48 -1.70 18.74
C GLU A 434 12.78 -2.41 19.12
N ALA A 435 13.94 -1.85 18.75
CA ALA A 435 15.24 -2.36 19.18
C ALA A 435 15.37 -2.36 20.72
N LYS A 436 14.88 -1.31 21.40
CA LYS A 436 14.85 -1.27 22.88
C LYS A 436 13.93 -2.32 23.47
N TRP A 437 12.76 -2.57 22.88
CA TRP A 437 11.87 -3.64 23.34
C TRP A 437 12.54 -5.01 23.20
N THR A 438 13.14 -5.28 22.04
CA THR A 438 13.85 -6.54 21.76
C THR A 438 15.06 -6.75 22.68
N HIS A 439 15.85 -5.70 22.92
CA HIS A 439 17.00 -5.74 23.83
C HIS A 439 16.59 -6.05 25.27
N ASN A 440 15.55 -5.37 25.76
CA ASN A 440 15.05 -5.53 27.13
C ASN A 440 14.12 -6.74 27.31
N LYS A 441 13.87 -7.53 26.24
CA LYS A 441 12.88 -8.61 26.21
C LYS A 441 11.51 -8.18 26.70
N TYR A 442 11.14 -6.95 26.36
CA TYR A 442 9.85 -6.36 26.70
C TYR A 442 8.82 -6.69 25.60
N ILE A 443 7.62 -7.06 26.04
CA ILE A 443 6.45 -7.25 25.18
C ILE A 443 5.44 -6.15 25.55
N PRO A 444 5.23 -5.13 24.70
CA PRO A 444 4.23 -4.08 24.94
C PRO A 444 2.79 -4.63 24.88
N THR A 445 1.82 -3.81 25.29
CA THR A 445 0.41 -4.06 24.94
C THR A 445 0.25 -3.99 23.42
N LEU A 446 -0.81 -4.59 22.86
CA LEU A 446 -1.07 -4.47 21.42
C LEU A 446 -1.26 -3.01 21.00
N GLN A 447 -1.90 -2.19 21.82
CA GLN A 447 -2.08 -0.77 21.52
C GLN A 447 -0.75 -0.01 21.50
N ASP A 448 0.09 -0.18 22.53
CA ASP A 448 1.40 0.48 22.60
C ASP A 448 2.31 0.03 21.45
N TYR A 449 2.25 -1.27 21.09
CA TYR A 449 2.93 -1.79 19.91
C TYR A 449 2.43 -1.07 18.66
N MET A 450 1.12 -1.07 18.41
CA MET A 450 0.55 -0.52 17.19
C MET A 450 0.83 0.97 17.06
N ASP A 451 0.80 1.75 18.13
CA ASP A 451 1.11 3.19 18.12
C ASP A 451 2.53 3.50 17.58
N ASN A 452 3.45 2.54 17.67
CA ASN A 452 4.76 2.60 17.03
C ASN A 452 4.81 1.86 15.67
N ALA A 453 4.19 0.69 15.59
CA ALA A 453 4.43 -0.28 14.53
C ALA A 453 3.93 0.16 13.15
N TRP A 454 2.86 0.96 13.07
CA TRP A 454 2.43 1.55 11.80
C TRP A 454 3.40 2.63 11.31
N ARG A 455 4.27 3.17 12.17
CA ARG A 455 5.35 4.09 11.78
C ARG A 455 6.61 3.33 11.39
N SER A 456 6.99 2.31 12.18
CA SER A 456 8.19 1.50 11.92
C SER A 456 8.10 0.69 10.62
N VAL A 457 6.90 0.37 10.14
CA VAL A 457 6.75 -0.32 8.82
C VAL A 457 7.11 0.58 7.62
N ALA A 458 7.47 1.85 7.86
CA ALA A 458 7.92 2.82 6.87
C ALA A 458 6.89 3.27 5.81
N GLY A 459 5.62 2.88 5.94
CA GLY A 459 4.55 3.30 5.02
C GLY A 459 4.42 4.82 4.88
N VAL A 460 4.57 5.57 5.98
CA VAL A 460 4.57 7.04 5.97
C VAL A 460 5.73 7.62 5.15
N VAL A 461 6.94 7.04 5.28
CA VAL A 461 8.10 7.47 4.50
C VAL A 461 7.85 7.23 3.01
N ILE A 462 7.41 6.03 2.65
CA ILE A 462 7.10 5.66 1.26
C ILE A 462 6.08 6.62 0.65
N LEU A 463 4.95 6.85 1.34
CA LEU A 463 3.89 7.70 0.82
C LEU A 463 4.27 9.17 0.79
N THR A 464 5.01 9.66 1.78
CA THR A 464 5.51 11.04 1.78
C THR A 464 6.42 11.28 0.57
N HIS A 465 7.36 10.36 0.30
CA HIS A 465 8.19 10.43 -0.91
C HIS A 465 7.33 10.37 -2.17
N GLY A 466 6.41 9.40 -2.24
CA GLY A 466 5.52 9.23 -3.39
C GLY A 466 4.67 10.46 -3.70
N TYR A 467 4.11 11.12 -2.68
CA TYR A 467 3.33 12.34 -2.81
C TYR A 467 4.10 13.46 -3.51
N PHE A 468 5.34 13.71 -3.10
CA PHE A 468 6.17 14.74 -3.74
C PHE A 468 6.63 14.33 -5.14
N LEU A 469 6.94 13.04 -5.34
CA LEU A 469 7.44 12.52 -6.61
C LEU A 469 6.40 12.52 -7.74
N ILE A 470 5.11 12.35 -7.43
CA ILE A 470 4.02 12.39 -8.43
C ILE A 470 3.51 13.80 -8.71
N ASN A 471 3.63 14.72 -7.75
CA ASN A 471 3.05 16.07 -7.82
C ASN A 471 4.07 17.13 -8.26
N GLN A 472 4.89 16.83 -9.27
CA GLN A 472 5.99 17.73 -9.69
C GLN A 472 5.52 19.12 -10.17
N GLU A 473 4.26 19.24 -10.60
CA GLU A 473 3.71 20.46 -11.20
C GLU A 473 2.85 21.31 -10.23
N ILE A 474 2.64 20.88 -8.97
CA ILE A 474 1.79 21.60 -8.01
C ILE A 474 2.58 22.76 -7.38
N LYS A 475 2.05 23.98 -7.54
CA LYS A 475 2.80 25.23 -7.34
C LYS A 475 2.67 25.91 -5.97
N LYS A 476 1.82 25.47 -5.03
CA LYS A 476 1.69 26.08 -3.68
C LYS A 476 1.12 25.11 -2.62
N ASP A 477 1.51 25.33 -1.37
CA ASP A 477 0.97 24.73 -0.13
C ASP A 477 1.06 23.19 -0.03
N VAL A 478 2.02 22.58 -0.72
CA VAL A 478 2.15 21.11 -0.87
C VAL A 478 2.38 20.41 0.49
N VAL A 479 3.08 21.06 1.43
CA VAL A 479 3.30 20.50 2.78
C VAL A 479 2.02 20.50 3.62
N GLU A 480 1.26 21.61 3.63
CA GLU A 480 -0.03 21.69 4.34
C GLU A 480 -1.08 20.77 3.70
N ASN A 481 -0.97 20.51 2.39
CA ASN A 481 -1.84 19.57 1.70
C ASN A 481 -1.56 18.10 2.07
N LEU A 482 -0.32 17.75 2.43
CA LEU A 482 -0.01 16.40 2.89
C LEU A 482 -0.66 16.10 4.26
N GLU A 483 -0.72 17.09 5.18
CA GLU A 483 -1.42 16.97 6.49
C GLU A 483 -2.88 16.58 6.31
N LYS A 484 -3.51 17.01 5.22
CA LYS A 484 -4.91 16.66 4.92
C LYS A 484 -5.10 15.16 4.76
N TYR A 485 -4.06 14.42 4.38
CA TYR A 485 -4.12 12.99 4.08
C TYR A 485 -3.59 12.09 5.21
N ASP A 486 -3.51 12.59 6.44
CA ASP A 486 -3.03 11.84 7.61
C ASP A 486 -3.73 10.47 7.79
N ASP A 487 -5.03 10.39 7.55
CA ASP A 487 -5.77 9.13 7.63
C ASP A 487 -5.32 8.13 6.55
N LEU A 488 -5.03 8.58 5.33
CA LEU A 488 -4.50 7.71 4.28
C LEU A 488 -3.09 7.23 4.61
N LEU A 489 -2.23 8.11 5.12
CA LEU A 489 -0.88 7.76 5.58
C LEU A 489 -0.93 6.70 6.69
N LYS A 490 -1.80 6.91 7.69
CA LYS A 490 -1.94 6.02 8.84
C LYS A 490 -2.53 4.67 8.46
N TRP A 491 -3.71 4.64 7.84
CA TRP A 491 -4.46 3.39 7.67
C TRP A 491 -3.85 2.47 6.61
N SER A 492 -3.23 3.03 5.57
CA SER A 492 -2.42 2.23 4.64
C SER A 492 -1.23 1.56 5.34
N SER A 493 -0.54 2.30 6.22
CA SER A 493 0.58 1.79 7.01
C SER A 493 0.15 0.78 8.07
N VAL A 494 -1.03 0.94 8.70
CA VAL A 494 -1.60 -0.06 9.60
C VAL A 494 -1.85 -1.37 8.85
N ILE A 495 -2.46 -1.33 7.66
CA ILE A 495 -2.68 -2.55 6.87
C ILE A 495 -1.35 -3.18 6.46
N TYR A 496 -0.38 -2.37 6.03
CA TYR A 496 0.96 -2.85 5.71
C TYR A 496 1.59 -3.58 6.90
N ARG A 497 1.65 -2.95 8.08
CA ARG A 497 2.18 -3.56 9.31
C ARG A 497 1.48 -4.87 9.64
N LEU A 498 0.15 -4.88 9.69
CA LEU A 498 -0.58 -6.09 10.09
C LEU A 498 -0.45 -7.24 9.08
N CYS A 499 -0.38 -6.93 7.77
CA CYS A 499 -0.06 -7.93 6.75
C CYS A 499 1.34 -8.50 6.95
N ASN A 500 2.35 -7.65 7.19
CA ASN A 500 3.71 -8.06 7.48
C ASN A 500 3.77 -8.98 8.70
N ASP A 501 3.25 -8.55 9.85
CA ASP A 501 3.29 -9.32 11.10
C ASP A 501 2.60 -10.69 10.98
N LEU A 502 1.49 -10.78 10.22
CA LEU A 502 0.83 -12.06 9.95
C LEU A 502 1.76 -13.04 9.24
N ALA A 503 2.61 -12.56 8.32
CA ALA A 503 3.50 -13.39 7.52
C ALA A 503 4.86 -13.66 8.20
N THR A 504 5.40 -12.70 8.94
CA THR A 504 6.79 -12.73 9.43
C THR A 504 6.93 -13.15 10.88
N SER A 505 5.87 -13.02 11.70
CA SER A 505 5.92 -13.20 13.16
C SER A 505 6.67 -14.46 13.64
N THR A 506 6.44 -15.60 13.03
CA THR A 506 7.06 -16.88 13.42
C THR A 506 8.58 -16.82 13.24
N ASP A 507 9.06 -16.34 12.09
CA ASP A 507 10.49 -16.22 11.78
C ASP A 507 11.16 -15.13 12.62
N GLU A 508 10.45 -14.03 12.88
CA GLU A 508 10.90 -12.95 13.74
C GLU A 508 11.14 -13.42 15.18
N ILE A 509 10.21 -14.19 15.74
CA ILE A 509 10.34 -14.78 17.08
C ILE A 509 11.54 -15.74 17.10
N ALA A 510 11.71 -16.56 16.07
CA ALA A 510 12.85 -17.48 15.96
C ALA A 510 14.21 -16.74 15.92
N ARG A 511 14.25 -15.51 15.39
CA ARG A 511 15.43 -14.62 15.37
C ARG A 511 15.59 -13.80 16.65
N GLY A 512 14.64 -13.89 17.59
CA GLY A 512 14.73 -13.29 18.91
C GLY A 512 14.04 -11.94 19.08
N LYS A 513 13.23 -11.49 18.10
CA LYS A 513 12.28 -10.37 18.28
C LYS A 513 11.24 -10.75 19.31
N THR A 514 10.85 -9.80 20.15
CA THR A 514 9.88 -10.03 21.22
C THR A 514 8.51 -9.40 20.98
N ALA A 515 8.42 -8.43 20.07
CA ALA A 515 7.20 -7.67 19.84
C ALA A 515 6.80 -7.71 18.36
N ASN A 516 5.65 -8.31 18.09
CA ASN A 516 4.84 -8.17 16.88
C ASN A 516 3.37 -8.23 17.28
N ALA A 517 2.43 -7.84 16.41
CA ALA A 517 1.02 -7.74 16.76
C ALA A 517 0.44 -9.06 17.34
N ILE A 518 0.87 -10.21 16.79
CA ILE A 518 0.45 -11.53 17.26
C ILE A 518 0.94 -11.78 18.69
N SER A 519 2.25 -11.61 18.94
CA SER A 519 2.87 -11.85 20.25
C SER A 519 2.33 -10.91 21.32
N CYS A 520 2.15 -9.63 20.99
CA CYS A 520 1.59 -8.64 21.89
C CYS A 520 0.15 -8.99 22.29
N TYR A 521 -0.69 -9.38 21.32
CA TYR A 521 -2.08 -9.75 21.60
C TYR A 521 -2.19 -11.04 22.41
N MET A 522 -1.39 -12.06 22.08
CA MET A 522 -1.30 -13.32 22.84
C MET A 522 -0.89 -13.06 24.29
N HIS A 523 0.13 -12.23 24.49
CA HIS A 523 0.64 -11.89 25.82
C HIS A 523 -0.38 -11.11 26.65
N GLU A 524 -1.03 -10.11 26.07
CA GLU A 524 -2.01 -9.26 26.75
C GLU A 524 -3.29 -10.03 27.13
N ASN A 525 -3.79 -10.91 26.26
CA ASN A 525 -5.08 -11.58 26.43
C ASN A 525 -4.98 -13.04 26.87
N SER A 526 -3.77 -13.59 26.99
CA SER A 526 -3.53 -15.00 27.32
C SER A 526 -4.26 -15.99 26.39
N VAL A 527 -4.24 -15.70 25.08
CA VAL A 527 -4.87 -16.51 24.03
C VAL A 527 -3.84 -17.27 23.19
N CYS A 528 -4.29 -18.31 22.47
CA CYS A 528 -3.44 -19.01 21.52
C CYS A 528 -3.21 -18.20 20.23
N GLU A 529 -2.23 -18.63 19.44
CA GLU A 529 -1.81 -17.95 18.21
C GLU A 529 -2.93 -17.88 17.17
N GLU A 530 -3.75 -18.93 17.05
CA GLU A 530 -4.86 -18.96 16.09
C GLU A 530 -5.88 -17.86 16.39
N VAL A 531 -6.24 -17.67 17.66
CA VAL A 531 -7.15 -16.60 18.09
C VAL A 531 -6.53 -15.23 17.83
N ALA A 532 -5.22 -15.07 18.10
CA ALA A 532 -4.52 -13.83 17.82
C ALA A 532 -4.49 -13.50 16.32
N ARG A 533 -4.16 -14.46 15.46
CA ARG A 533 -4.16 -14.29 14.00
C ARG A 533 -5.53 -13.91 13.45
N GLU A 534 -6.61 -14.53 13.95
CA GLU A 534 -7.97 -14.14 13.56
C GLU A 534 -8.32 -12.71 14.02
N TYR A 535 -7.89 -12.30 15.22
CA TYR A 535 -8.06 -10.92 15.67
C TYR A 535 -7.27 -9.92 14.81
N ILE A 536 -6.04 -10.25 14.41
CA ILE A 536 -5.25 -9.39 13.51
C ILE A 536 -5.91 -9.26 12.13
N LYS A 537 -6.48 -10.33 11.56
CA LYS A 537 -7.27 -10.26 10.33
C LYS A 537 -8.49 -9.34 10.48
N PHE A 538 -9.15 -9.39 11.63
CA PHE A 538 -10.24 -8.46 11.94
C PHE A 538 -9.78 -7.00 12.02
N LEU A 539 -8.60 -6.73 12.58
CA LEU A 539 -8.02 -5.38 12.58
C LEU A 539 -7.69 -4.89 11.16
N ILE A 540 -7.23 -5.77 10.27
CA ILE A 540 -7.05 -5.43 8.85
C ILE A 540 -8.38 -5.06 8.21
N ASP A 541 -9.46 -5.81 8.48
CA ASP A 541 -10.80 -5.49 7.99
C ASP A 541 -11.28 -4.11 8.49
N LYS A 542 -11.01 -3.78 9.77
CA LYS A 542 -11.29 -2.45 10.33
C LYS A 542 -10.50 -1.34 9.64
N ALA A 543 -9.20 -1.52 9.47
CA ALA A 543 -8.33 -0.54 8.83
C ALA A 543 -8.75 -0.26 7.37
N TRP A 544 -9.19 -1.30 6.63
CA TRP A 544 -9.79 -1.11 5.30
C TRP A 544 -11.06 -0.24 5.36
N GLY A 545 -11.93 -0.45 6.35
CA GLY A 545 -13.12 0.38 6.56
C GLY A 545 -12.76 1.85 6.75
N GLU A 546 -11.72 2.15 7.52
CA GLU A 546 -11.22 3.54 7.70
C GLU A 546 -10.62 4.12 6.42
N MET A 547 -9.87 3.33 5.63
CA MET A 547 -9.39 3.79 4.33
C MET A 547 -10.52 4.13 3.34
N ILE A 548 -11.61 3.36 3.36
CA ILE A 548 -12.77 3.65 2.50
C ILE A 548 -13.46 4.93 2.97
N LYS A 549 -13.59 5.15 4.29
CA LYS A 549 -14.11 6.42 4.84
C LYS A 549 -13.26 7.60 4.39
N ALA A 550 -11.94 7.48 4.50
CA ALA A 550 -11.00 8.50 4.04
C ALA A 550 -11.20 8.80 2.54
N ARG A 551 -11.29 7.76 1.69
CA ARG A 551 -11.56 7.94 0.25
C ARG A 551 -12.87 8.68 -0.03
N VAL A 552 -13.94 8.39 0.70
CA VAL A 552 -15.23 9.08 0.56
C VAL A 552 -15.14 10.52 1.06
N ALA A 553 -14.36 10.79 2.12
CA ALA A 553 -14.14 12.14 2.63
C ALA A 553 -13.39 13.02 1.61
N TYR A 554 -12.43 12.47 0.87
CA TYR A 554 -11.65 13.16 -0.18
C TYR A 554 -12.26 13.03 -1.57
N PHE A 555 -13.59 12.90 -1.69
CA PHE A 555 -14.26 12.74 -2.98
C PHE A 555 -14.00 13.91 -3.94
N GLN A 556 -13.84 15.13 -3.43
CA GLN A 556 -13.56 16.30 -4.27
C GLN A 556 -12.18 16.20 -4.95
N GLU A 557 -11.23 15.60 -4.24
CA GLU A 557 -9.87 15.30 -4.66
C GLU A 557 -9.73 13.90 -5.29
N SER A 558 -10.83 13.24 -5.67
CA SER A 558 -10.84 11.85 -6.20
C SER A 558 -9.95 11.61 -7.43
N THR A 559 -9.47 12.66 -8.09
CA THR A 559 -8.49 12.59 -9.20
C THR A 559 -7.04 12.76 -8.76
N ASP A 560 -6.77 13.00 -7.48
CA ASP A 560 -5.41 13.04 -6.93
C ASP A 560 -4.83 11.62 -6.91
N PRO A 561 -3.78 11.34 -7.71
CA PRO A 561 -3.17 10.01 -7.77
C PRO A 561 -2.59 9.55 -6.43
N PHE A 562 -2.38 10.45 -5.47
CA PHE A 562 -1.93 10.09 -4.13
C PHE A 562 -2.93 9.21 -3.37
N ILE A 563 -4.24 9.41 -3.57
CA ILE A 563 -5.26 8.62 -2.90
C ILE A 563 -5.16 7.15 -3.33
N ASP A 564 -5.06 6.92 -4.64
CA ASP A 564 -4.88 5.57 -5.18
C ASP A 564 -3.52 4.99 -4.81
N MET A 565 -2.45 5.80 -4.74
CA MET A 565 -1.14 5.38 -4.23
C MET A 565 -1.22 4.81 -2.80
N ALA A 566 -1.90 5.51 -1.88
CA ALA A 566 -2.09 5.05 -0.51
C ALA A 566 -2.89 3.73 -0.43
N ILE A 567 -3.96 3.62 -1.21
CA ILE A 567 -4.75 2.38 -1.34
C ILE A 567 -3.91 1.25 -1.93
N ASN A 568 -3.08 1.56 -2.92
CA ASN A 568 -2.20 0.60 -3.57
C ASN A 568 -1.12 0.08 -2.63
N LEU A 569 -0.58 0.91 -1.72
CA LEU A 569 0.32 0.43 -0.65
C LEU A 569 -0.31 -0.68 0.19
N ALA A 570 -1.59 -0.52 0.58
CA ALA A 570 -2.33 -1.57 1.27
C ALA A 570 -2.51 -2.83 0.40
N ARG A 571 -2.82 -2.67 -0.89
CA ARG A 571 -2.99 -3.79 -1.83
C ARG A 571 -1.71 -4.60 -2.06
N ILE A 572 -0.58 -3.92 -2.29
CA ILE A 572 0.70 -4.61 -2.48
C ILE A 572 1.17 -5.28 -1.18
N SER A 573 0.80 -4.72 -0.01
CA SER A 573 1.07 -5.39 1.27
C SER A 573 0.32 -6.72 1.41
N HIS A 574 -0.95 -6.77 1.00
CA HIS A 574 -1.70 -8.03 0.90
C HIS A 574 -1.00 -9.00 -0.04
N CYS A 575 -0.52 -8.53 -1.20
CA CYS A 575 0.18 -9.37 -2.16
C CYS A 575 1.46 -9.97 -1.55
N VAL A 576 2.42 -9.13 -1.15
CA VAL A 576 3.76 -9.55 -0.71
C VAL A 576 3.71 -10.46 0.53
N TYR A 577 2.72 -10.26 1.41
CA TYR A 577 2.60 -11.05 2.65
C TYR A 577 1.49 -12.08 2.62
N GLN A 578 0.89 -12.36 1.46
CA GLN A 578 -0.27 -13.25 1.38
C GLN A 578 0.05 -14.68 1.84
N TYR A 579 1.28 -15.13 1.57
CA TYR A 579 1.67 -16.53 1.66
C TYR A 579 3.04 -16.77 2.31
N GLY A 580 3.57 -15.76 2.98
CA GLY A 580 4.90 -15.75 3.55
C GLY A 580 5.57 -14.39 3.36
N ASP A 581 6.86 -14.32 3.64
CA ASP A 581 7.65 -13.10 3.51
C ASP A 581 8.28 -12.98 2.11
N GLU A 582 7.51 -12.56 1.11
CA GLU A 582 8.03 -12.40 -0.26
C GLU A 582 9.07 -11.27 -0.40
N HIS A 583 9.26 -10.44 0.63
CA HIS A 583 10.27 -9.38 0.65
C HIS A 583 11.60 -9.85 1.27
N GLY A 584 11.56 -10.34 2.51
CA GLY A 584 12.74 -10.77 3.23
C GLY A 584 13.25 -12.14 2.80
N ALA A 585 12.35 -13.08 2.52
CA ALA A 585 12.64 -14.46 2.15
C ALA A 585 11.83 -14.91 0.90
N PRO A 586 12.07 -14.26 -0.27
CA PRO A 586 11.32 -14.52 -1.48
C PRO A 586 11.39 -16.00 -1.90
N ASP A 587 10.21 -16.60 -2.10
CA ASP A 587 10.08 -17.98 -2.54
C ASP A 587 9.85 -18.07 -4.07
N ALA A 588 9.48 -19.27 -4.54
CA ALA A 588 9.18 -19.48 -5.97
C ALA A 588 7.99 -18.64 -6.46
N ARG A 589 7.02 -18.34 -5.59
CA ARG A 589 5.83 -17.54 -5.92
C ARG A 589 6.18 -16.07 -6.06
N ALA A 590 7.01 -15.54 -5.15
CA ALA A 590 7.56 -14.19 -5.28
C ALA A 590 8.26 -14.01 -6.63
N LYS A 591 9.09 -15.00 -7.02
CA LYS A 591 9.77 -15.02 -8.31
C LYS A 591 8.78 -15.01 -9.48
N GLU A 592 7.75 -15.87 -9.46
CA GLU A 592 6.74 -15.95 -10.52
C GLU A 592 5.97 -14.63 -10.68
N ARG A 593 5.63 -13.97 -9.57
CA ARG A 593 4.95 -12.67 -9.59
C ARG A 593 5.81 -11.59 -10.25
N VAL A 594 7.09 -11.51 -9.86
CA VAL A 594 8.06 -10.62 -10.52
C VAL A 594 8.16 -10.90 -12.02
N LEU A 595 8.30 -12.17 -12.40
CA LEU A 595 8.37 -12.57 -13.80
C LEU A 595 7.12 -12.13 -14.56
N SER A 596 5.93 -12.46 -14.07
CA SER A 596 4.66 -12.15 -14.75
C SER A 596 4.40 -10.65 -14.95
N VAL A 597 4.80 -9.81 -14.00
CA VAL A 597 4.53 -8.36 -14.03
C VAL A 597 5.61 -7.61 -14.80
N ILE A 598 6.88 -7.96 -14.61
CA ILE A 598 8.03 -7.16 -15.06
C ILE A 598 8.74 -7.80 -16.26
N VAL A 599 8.82 -9.13 -16.34
CA VAL A 599 9.72 -9.83 -17.29
C VAL A 599 8.96 -10.43 -18.49
N ASP A 600 7.95 -11.24 -18.22
CA ASP A 600 7.31 -12.10 -19.21
C ASP A 600 6.09 -11.42 -19.85
N PRO A 601 6.14 -11.09 -21.15
CA PRO A 601 5.02 -10.44 -21.82
C PRO A 601 3.82 -11.39 -21.94
N ILE A 602 2.63 -10.81 -22.12
CA ILE A 602 1.45 -11.56 -22.55
C ILE A 602 1.62 -11.87 -24.03
N PRO A 603 1.47 -13.15 -24.47
CA PRO A 603 1.52 -13.49 -25.88
C PRO A 603 0.46 -12.71 -26.67
N ILE A 604 0.89 -12.01 -27.72
CA ILE A 604 -0.02 -11.39 -28.68
C ILE A 604 -0.44 -12.52 -29.63
N LYS A 605 -1.74 -12.82 -29.69
CA LYS A 605 -2.24 -13.76 -30.70
C LYS A 605 -2.14 -13.10 -32.06
N ASP A 606 -1.35 -13.67 -32.96
CA ASP A 606 -1.40 -13.32 -34.38
C ASP A 606 -2.78 -13.75 -34.89
N ASN A 607 -3.58 -12.77 -35.31
CA ASN A 607 -4.90 -13.00 -35.93
C ASN A 607 -4.75 -13.48 -37.37
#